data_AF-A0A920HX37-F1
#
_entry.id   AF-A0A920HX37-F1
#
_cell.length_a   1.000
_cell.length_b   1.000
_cell.length_c   1.000
_cell.angle_alpha   90.00
_cell.angle_beta   90.00
_cell.angle_gamma   90.00
#
_symmetry.space_group_name_H-M   'P 1'
#
loop_
_entity.id
_entity.type
_entity.pdbx_description
1 polymer ?
#
loop_
_entity_poly.entity_id
_entity_poly.type
_entity_poly.pdbx_seq_one_letter_code
_entity_poly.pdbx_strand_id
1 'polypeptide(L)'
;MAEALDLNIPLGEGGAESVEKIIKPLLDLEKEKSAEGSDNPFSIENYYPDDTLGSDVLKNKYLAPGEEHPYQMWERQAKALASVEKTKADKDKWQSKFYSILEDFRFVPGGRIMHGAGREDITTTLNNCYVVAVKDDSIKSIYNTIIEEALTYKYGGGCGHDLSLLRPSGDAINGTGGDSCGPTGFMNLFSENTNTIAQHGRRGANMQTLRVDHPDIEKFITIKTGDINMVKYSNISVLLTHKFMDAVKNDTDFDLVFDGQVYETIKAKDLWDKIINSAHASAEPGLLFWDTMTDYHNAEYLL
;
A
#
# COMPACT_ATOMS: atom_id res chain seq x y z
N MET A 1 29.07 -2.57 4.28
CA MET A 1 29.99 -1.47 4.59
C MET A 1 29.34 -0.19 4.12
N ALA A 2 29.01 0.70 5.04
CA ALA A 2 28.48 2.03 4.71
C ALA A 2 29.68 2.95 4.43
N GLU A 3 29.74 3.54 3.24
CA GLU A 3 30.68 4.63 2.96
C GLU A 3 29.98 5.95 3.30
N ALA A 4 30.50 6.64 4.31
CA ALA A 4 30.20 8.04 4.57
C ALA A 4 31.15 8.90 3.72
N LEU A 5 30.59 9.80 2.90
CA LEU A 5 31.36 10.91 2.33
C LEU A 5 31.50 11.99 3.40
N ASP A 6 32.72 12.20 3.90
CA ASP A 6 33.08 13.39 4.67
C ASP A 6 33.16 14.60 3.73
N LEU A 7 32.20 15.52 3.85
CA LEU A 7 32.27 16.85 3.24
C LEU A 7 32.88 17.82 4.25
N ASN A 8 34.17 18.07 4.09
CA ASN A 8 34.91 19.07 4.87
C ASN A 8 34.62 20.47 4.31
N ILE A 9 33.71 21.22 4.94
CA ILE A 9 33.45 22.63 4.60
C ILE A 9 34.22 23.51 5.60
N PRO A 10 35.12 24.39 5.15
CA PRO A 10 35.84 25.28 6.05
C PRO A 10 34.89 26.36 6.57
N LEU A 11 34.59 26.31 7.86
CA LEU A 11 33.96 27.42 8.59
C LEU A 11 35.03 28.50 8.82
N GLY A 12 35.14 29.43 7.87
CA GLY A 12 35.88 30.68 8.02
C GLY A 12 34.94 31.81 8.43
N GLU A 13 35.25 32.44 9.56
CA GLU A 13 34.56 33.62 10.09
C GLU A 13 34.66 34.83 9.16
N GLY A 14 33.58 35.62 9.09
CA GLY A 14 33.64 37.03 8.70
C GLY A 14 32.82 37.42 7.47
N GLY A 15 31.74 38.18 7.71
CA GLY A 15 31.09 39.00 6.68
C GLY A 15 29.64 38.62 6.43
N ALA A 16 28.73 39.33 7.11
CA ALA A 16 27.34 39.48 6.67
C ALA A 16 27.27 40.36 5.40
N GLU A 17 28.06 40.04 4.36
CA GLU A 17 27.78 40.49 3.00
C GLU A 17 26.79 39.52 2.37
N SER A 18 25.54 39.77 2.76
CA SER A 18 24.30 39.43 2.07
C SER A 18 24.35 38.17 1.21
N VAL A 19 23.98 37.03 1.81
CA VAL A 19 23.44 35.86 1.09
C VAL A 19 22.40 36.30 0.04
N GLU A 20 21.71 37.41 0.30
CA GLU A 20 20.87 38.17 -0.63
C GLU A 20 21.50 38.50 -2.00
N LYS A 21 22.78 38.88 -2.09
CA LYS A 21 23.46 39.16 -3.38
C LYS A 21 23.71 37.90 -4.21
N ILE A 22 23.74 36.72 -3.56
CA ILE A 22 23.95 35.43 -4.23
C ILE A 22 22.60 34.82 -4.62
N ILE A 23 21.60 34.93 -3.75
CA ILE A 23 20.26 34.37 -3.97
C ILE A 23 19.46 35.23 -4.96
N LYS A 24 19.58 36.56 -4.91
CA LYS A 24 18.76 37.45 -5.74
C LYS A 24 18.97 37.26 -7.25
N PRO A 25 20.20 37.12 -7.78
CA PRO A 25 20.40 36.78 -9.20
C PRO A 25 19.83 35.40 -9.58
N LEU A 26 19.85 34.42 -8.66
CA LEU A 26 19.28 33.08 -8.86
C LEU A 26 17.74 33.11 -8.88
N LEU A 27 17.13 33.86 -7.96
CA LEU A 27 15.68 34.12 -7.92
C LEU A 27 15.23 34.97 -9.12
N ASP A 28 16.05 35.92 -9.55
CA ASP A 28 15.77 36.77 -10.71
C ASP A 28 15.92 35.95 -12.01
N LEU A 29 16.84 34.96 -12.07
CA LEU A 29 16.92 33.98 -13.17
C LEU A 29 15.72 32.99 -13.19
N GLU A 30 15.23 32.55 -12.03
CA GLU A 30 13.98 31.76 -11.93
C GLU A 30 12.75 32.60 -12.30
N LYS A 31 12.75 33.89 -11.94
CA LYS A 31 11.72 34.86 -12.35
C LYS A 31 11.79 35.20 -13.83
N GLU A 32 12.98 35.31 -14.42
CA GLU A 32 13.14 35.53 -15.86
C GLU A 32 12.69 34.29 -16.65
N LYS A 33 12.98 33.07 -16.17
CA LYS A 33 12.43 31.83 -16.75
C LYS A 33 10.90 31.70 -16.62
N SER A 34 10.31 32.30 -15.60
CA SER A 34 8.85 32.32 -15.40
C SER A 34 8.17 33.55 -16.02
N ALA A 35 8.93 34.59 -16.40
CA ALA A 35 8.46 35.81 -17.07
C ALA A 35 8.66 35.78 -18.59
N GLU A 36 9.54 34.91 -19.12
CA GLU A 36 9.40 34.42 -20.48
C GLU A 36 8.13 33.56 -20.54
N GLY A 37 7.00 34.22 -20.76
CA GLY A 37 5.77 33.57 -21.21
C GLY A 37 6.08 32.85 -22.51
N SER A 38 6.54 31.61 -22.43
CA SER A 38 6.54 30.73 -23.57
C SER A 38 5.07 30.52 -23.90
N ASP A 39 4.62 30.96 -25.08
CA ASP A 39 3.45 30.42 -25.76
C ASP A 39 3.70 28.94 -26.11
N ASN A 40 4.15 28.14 -25.14
CA ASN A 40 4.31 26.70 -25.28
C ASN A 40 2.95 26.08 -24.99
N PRO A 41 2.19 25.64 -26.01
CA PRO A 41 0.89 24.99 -25.78
C PRO A 41 1.02 23.70 -24.96
N PHE A 42 2.24 23.17 -24.82
CA PHE A 42 2.56 21.99 -24.01
C PHE A 42 3.25 22.37 -22.69
N SER A 43 2.67 23.30 -21.95
CA SER A 43 2.97 23.48 -20.52
C SER A 43 1.78 23.01 -19.68
N ILE A 44 2.05 22.51 -18.49
CA ILE A 44 0.99 22.03 -17.61
C ILE A 44 0.06 23.14 -17.11
N GLU A 45 0.56 24.37 -16.96
CA GLU A 45 -0.25 25.54 -16.66
C GLU A 45 -1.28 25.81 -17.77
N ASN A 46 -0.90 25.58 -19.03
CA ASN A 46 -1.81 25.71 -20.16
C ASN A 46 -2.84 24.57 -20.25
N TYR A 47 -2.48 23.37 -19.78
CA TYR A 47 -3.41 22.23 -19.71
C TYR A 47 -4.40 22.35 -18.54
N TYR A 48 -3.97 22.92 -17.40
CA TYR A 48 -4.80 23.20 -16.23
C TYR A 48 -4.90 24.71 -15.95
N PRO A 49 -5.57 25.50 -16.81
CA PRO A 49 -5.54 26.96 -16.75
C PRO A 49 -6.09 27.54 -15.44
N ASP A 50 -7.00 26.82 -14.76
CA ASP A 50 -7.62 27.24 -13.50
C ASP A 50 -7.61 26.14 -12.41
N ASP A 51 -6.79 25.09 -12.56
CA ASP A 51 -6.69 23.98 -11.59
C ASP A 51 -5.26 23.81 -11.07
N THR A 52 -4.92 24.66 -10.10
CA THR A 52 -3.60 24.63 -9.47
C THR A 52 -3.35 23.31 -8.76
N LEU A 53 -4.37 22.73 -8.12
CA LEU A 53 -4.24 21.47 -7.38
C LEU A 53 -3.96 20.30 -8.32
N GLY A 54 -4.70 20.17 -9.42
CA GLY A 54 -4.47 19.15 -10.44
C GLY A 54 -3.09 19.29 -11.07
N SER A 55 -2.69 20.52 -11.39
CA SER A 55 -1.36 20.82 -11.90
C SER A 55 -0.25 20.40 -10.93
N ASP A 56 -0.40 20.72 -9.65
CA ASP A 56 0.58 20.40 -8.61
C ASP A 56 0.66 18.91 -8.33
N VAL A 57 -0.48 18.21 -8.31
CA VAL A 57 -0.52 16.76 -8.15
C VAL A 57 0.22 16.08 -9.30
N LEU A 58 -0.04 16.49 -10.54
CA LEU A 58 0.60 15.88 -11.70
C LEU A 58 2.12 16.13 -11.70
N LYS A 59 2.55 17.38 -11.52
CA LYS A 59 3.97 17.77 -11.40
C LYS A 59 4.68 16.98 -10.32
N ASN A 60 4.12 16.99 -9.11
CA ASN A 60 4.83 16.48 -7.93
C ASN A 60 4.78 14.96 -7.80
N LYS A 61 3.83 14.28 -8.45
CA LYS A 61 3.62 12.84 -8.25
C LYS A 61 3.89 11.99 -9.50
N TYR A 62 3.70 12.52 -10.71
CA TYR A 62 3.59 11.68 -11.90
C TYR A 62 4.50 12.07 -13.06
N LEU A 63 4.79 13.35 -13.24
CA LEU A 63 5.76 13.80 -14.24
C LEU A 63 7.17 13.33 -13.86
N ALA A 64 7.88 12.78 -14.84
CA ALA A 64 9.29 12.44 -14.72
C ALA A 64 10.17 13.70 -14.85
N PRO A 65 11.44 13.67 -14.40
CA PRO A 65 12.35 14.79 -14.61
C PRO A 65 12.43 15.20 -16.09
N GLY A 66 12.09 16.45 -16.39
CA GLY A 66 12.05 17.00 -17.75
C GLY A 66 10.71 16.86 -18.49
N GLU A 67 9.69 16.27 -17.86
CA GLU A 67 8.32 16.33 -18.36
C GLU A 67 7.61 17.58 -17.83
N GLU A 68 7.00 18.35 -18.72
CA GLU A 68 6.30 19.62 -18.43
C GLU A 68 4.81 19.54 -18.82
N HIS A 69 4.38 18.47 -19.49
CA HIS A 69 3.01 18.31 -19.96
C HIS A 69 2.54 16.84 -19.90
N PRO A 70 1.24 16.56 -19.60
CA PRO A 70 0.68 15.20 -19.62
C PRO A 70 0.98 14.40 -20.89
N TYR A 71 1.02 15.07 -22.04
CA TYR A 71 1.42 14.51 -23.34
C TYR A 71 2.70 13.65 -23.25
N GLN A 72 3.76 14.20 -22.65
CA GLN A 72 5.07 13.53 -22.57
C GLN A 72 4.98 12.31 -21.65
N MET A 73 4.25 12.43 -20.54
CA MET A 73 3.96 11.32 -19.64
C MET A 73 3.20 10.19 -20.36
N TRP A 74 2.16 10.51 -21.14
CA TRP A 74 1.40 9.51 -21.91
C TRP A 74 2.27 8.85 -22.99
N GLU A 75 3.13 9.62 -23.67
CA GLU A 75 4.08 9.09 -24.65
C GLU A 75 5.06 8.11 -23.99
N ARG A 76 5.65 8.48 -22.85
CA ARG A 76 6.53 7.61 -22.05
C ARG A 76 5.83 6.31 -21.66
N GLN A 77 4.62 6.40 -21.11
CA GLN A 77 3.84 5.23 -20.70
C GLN A 77 3.50 4.33 -21.88
N ALA A 78 3.00 4.90 -22.98
CA ALA A 78 2.62 4.16 -24.17
C ALA A 78 3.82 3.42 -24.78
N LYS A 79 4.99 4.06 -24.85
CA LYS A 79 6.24 3.46 -25.32
C LYS A 79 6.68 2.32 -24.40
N ALA A 80 6.61 2.50 -23.09
CA ALA A 80 6.95 1.48 -22.11
C ALA A 80 6.05 0.24 -22.22
N LEU A 81 4.73 0.45 -22.30
CA LEU A 81 3.75 -0.63 -22.42
C LEU A 81 3.91 -1.41 -23.74
N ALA A 82 4.17 -0.71 -24.85
CA ALA A 82 4.40 -1.36 -26.14
C ALA A 82 5.76 -2.07 -26.25
N SER A 83 6.70 -1.83 -25.34
CA SER A 83 8.08 -2.31 -25.46
C SER A 83 8.23 -3.84 -25.48
N VAL A 84 7.25 -4.55 -24.90
CA VAL A 84 7.20 -6.03 -24.82
C VAL A 84 6.89 -6.69 -26.17
N GLU A 85 6.39 -5.93 -27.13
CA GLU A 85 6.06 -6.42 -28.47
C GLU A 85 7.31 -6.86 -29.23
N LYS A 86 7.19 -7.85 -30.12
CA LYS A 86 8.36 -8.49 -30.74
C LYS A 86 8.95 -7.66 -31.88
N THR A 87 8.10 -7.12 -32.75
CA THR A 87 8.54 -6.42 -33.96
C THR A 87 8.44 -4.91 -33.78
N LYS A 88 9.26 -4.14 -34.52
CA LYS A 88 9.16 -2.68 -34.51
C LYS A 88 7.78 -2.20 -34.98
N ALA A 89 7.22 -2.86 -36.00
CA ALA A 89 5.88 -2.56 -36.50
C ALA A 89 4.80 -2.76 -35.43
N ASP A 90 4.88 -3.83 -34.64
CA ASP A 90 3.94 -4.08 -33.54
C ASP A 90 4.15 -3.09 -32.39
N LYS A 91 5.40 -2.79 -32.02
CA LYS A 91 5.71 -1.75 -31.02
C LYS A 91 5.08 -0.41 -31.40
N ASP A 92 5.26 0.03 -32.65
CA ASP A 92 4.73 1.32 -33.12
C ASP A 92 3.20 1.30 -33.15
N LYS A 93 2.61 0.22 -33.68
CA LYS A 93 1.15 0.03 -33.70
C LYS A 93 0.54 0.09 -32.31
N TRP A 94 1.12 -0.61 -31.34
CA TRP A 94 0.60 -0.66 -29.97
C TRP A 94 0.90 0.60 -29.19
N GLN A 95 2.06 1.24 -29.39
CA GLN A 95 2.35 2.54 -28.80
C GLN A 95 1.30 3.58 -29.21
N SER A 96 0.95 3.68 -30.49
CA SER A 96 -0.11 4.59 -30.94
C SER A 96 -1.47 4.30 -30.31
N LYS A 97 -1.82 3.00 -30.14
CA LYS A 97 -3.07 2.60 -29.49
C LYS A 97 -3.09 2.87 -27.99
N PHE A 98 -1.99 2.62 -27.28
CA PHE A 98 -1.88 2.94 -25.86
C PHE A 98 -1.94 4.45 -25.66
N TYR A 99 -1.20 5.22 -26.46
CA TYR A 99 -1.26 6.68 -26.40
C TYR A 99 -2.70 7.19 -26.59
N SER A 100 -3.43 6.69 -27.59
CA SER A 100 -4.79 7.17 -27.87
C SER A 100 -5.79 6.97 -26.72
N ILE A 101 -5.59 5.92 -25.90
CA ILE A 101 -6.44 5.67 -24.72
C ILE A 101 -5.95 6.42 -23.48
N LEU A 102 -4.68 6.77 -23.40
CA LEU A 102 -4.12 7.55 -22.27
C LEU A 102 -4.37 9.05 -22.44
N GLU A 103 -4.38 9.51 -23.69
CA GLU A 103 -4.60 10.90 -24.05
C GLU A 103 -5.87 11.47 -23.42
N ASP A 104 -5.72 12.66 -22.85
CA ASP A 104 -6.78 13.41 -22.16
C ASP A 104 -7.42 12.63 -21.02
N PHE A 105 -6.64 11.76 -20.36
CA PHE A 105 -7.08 10.93 -19.25
C PHE A 105 -8.30 10.04 -19.57
N ARG A 106 -8.54 9.70 -20.85
CA ARG A 106 -9.61 8.76 -21.25
C ARG A 106 -9.49 7.42 -20.51
N PHE A 107 -8.26 7.02 -20.22
CA PHE A 107 -7.91 5.95 -19.29
C PHE A 107 -6.79 6.45 -18.37
N VAL A 108 -6.96 6.24 -17.06
CA VAL A 108 -5.98 6.64 -16.04
C VAL A 108 -5.38 5.38 -15.41
N PRO A 109 -4.12 5.05 -15.71
CA PRO A 109 -3.44 3.94 -15.06
C PRO A 109 -3.31 4.16 -13.54
N GLY A 110 -3.09 3.08 -12.80
CA GLY A 110 -2.77 3.18 -11.37
C GLY A 110 -1.56 4.09 -11.13
N GLY A 111 -1.56 4.82 -10.02
CA GLY A 111 -0.54 5.86 -9.75
C GLY A 111 0.92 5.38 -9.85
N ARG A 112 1.21 4.13 -9.49
CA ARG A 112 2.55 3.52 -9.68
C ARG A 112 2.95 3.39 -11.14
N ILE A 113 2.01 2.99 -12.00
CA ILE A 113 2.22 2.91 -13.45
C ILE A 113 2.52 4.31 -13.98
N MET A 114 1.73 5.31 -13.56
CA MET A 114 1.95 6.68 -14.04
C MET A 114 3.32 7.24 -13.62
N HIS A 115 3.69 7.01 -12.35
CA HIS A 115 4.95 7.45 -11.78
C HIS A 115 6.18 6.73 -12.35
N GLY A 116 6.07 5.43 -12.66
CA GLY A 116 7.24 4.57 -12.88
C GLY A 116 7.40 4.00 -14.30
N ALA A 117 6.33 3.86 -15.08
CA ALA A 117 6.43 3.19 -16.38
C ALA A 117 7.35 3.98 -17.33
N GLY A 118 8.37 3.31 -17.90
CA GLY A 118 9.30 3.92 -18.85
C GLY A 118 10.36 4.83 -18.23
N ARG A 119 10.51 4.84 -16.90
CA ARG A 119 11.60 5.54 -16.21
C ARG A 119 12.75 4.59 -15.91
N GLU A 120 13.96 5.02 -16.27
CA GLU A 120 15.21 4.29 -16.03
C GLU A 120 15.97 4.83 -14.82
N ASP A 121 15.61 6.02 -14.32
CA ASP A 121 16.24 6.72 -13.20
C ASP A 121 15.76 6.23 -11.83
N ILE A 122 14.71 5.41 -11.77
CA ILE A 122 14.18 4.81 -10.54
C ILE A 122 13.92 3.32 -10.70
N THR A 123 13.94 2.60 -9.58
CA THR A 123 13.51 1.20 -9.50
C THR A 123 12.25 1.12 -8.63
N THR A 124 11.10 0.89 -9.24
CA THR A 124 9.81 0.72 -8.54
C THR A 124 9.01 -0.40 -9.19
N THR A 125 8.09 -0.99 -8.44
CA THR A 125 7.08 -1.86 -9.05
C THR A 125 5.98 -1.04 -9.72
N LEU A 126 5.43 -1.56 -10.82
CA LEU A 126 4.26 -1.00 -11.48
C LEU A 126 2.94 -1.49 -10.87
N ASN A 127 2.98 -2.54 -10.04
CA ASN A 127 1.81 -3.03 -9.31
C ASN A 127 1.71 -2.32 -7.95
N ASN A 128 0.49 -1.93 -7.56
CA ASN A 128 0.27 -1.16 -6.33
C ASN A 128 0.21 -2.03 -5.08
N CYS A 129 -0.52 -3.15 -5.12
CA CYS A 129 -0.89 -3.92 -3.93
C CYS A 129 -0.55 -5.39 -4.12
N TYR A 130 -0.15 -6.03 -3.03
CA TYR A 130 0.30 -7.42 -2.98
C TYR A 130 -0.36 -8.15 -1.82
N VAL A 131 -0.67 -9.42 -2.03
CA VAL A 131 -0.98 -10.35 -0.94
C VAL A 131 0.29 -11.13 -0.64
N VAL A 132 0.79 -11.01 0.58
CA VAL A 132 2.00 -11.70 1.05
C VAL A 132 1.55 -12.66 2.15
N ALA A 133 1.38 -13.93 1.80
CA ALA A 133 0.79 -14.91 2.70
C ALA A 133 1.81 -15.51 3.66
N VAL A 134 1.36 -15.81 4.89
CA VAL A 134 2.02 -16.79 5.74
C VAL A 134 1.68 -18.17 5.19
N LYS A 135 2.70 -18.97 4.85
CA LYS A 135 2.52 -20.22 4.09
C LYS A 135 2.30 -21.46 4.95
N ASP A 136 2.72 -21.39 6.21
CA ASP A 136 2.56 -22.44 7.21
C ASP A 136 2.63 -21.85 8.62
N ASP A 137 2.11 -22.58 9.61
CA ASP A 137 2.05 -22.14 10.99
C ASP A 137 3.40 -22.38 11.69
N SER A 138 4.37 -21.54 11.34
CA SER A 138 5.71 -21.55 11.93
C SER A 138 6.34 -20.16 12.00
N ILE A 139 7.23 -19.98 12.98
CA ILE A 139 8.04 -18.75 13.11
C ILE A 139 8.82 -18.47 11.83
N LYS A 140 9.38 -19.51 11.19
CA LYS A 140 10.14 -19.33 9.94
C LYS A 140 9.27 -18.74 8.85
N SER A 141 8.03 -19.21 8.70
CA SER A 141 7.10 -18.71 7.70
C SER A 141 6.67 -17.27 7.99
N ILE A 142 6.33 -16.95 9.24
CA ILE A 142 6.02 -15.58 9.68
C ILE A 142 7.16 -14.60 9.33
N TYR A 143 8.40 -14.95 9.69
CA TYR A 143 9.56 -14.09 9.38
C TYR A 143 9.89 -14.02 7.89
N ASN A 144 9.67 -15.09 7.13
CA ASN A 144 9.79 -15.04 5.67
C ASN A 144 8.77 -14.07 5.06
N THR A 145 7.52 -14.09 5.53
CA THR A 145 6.47 -13.15 5.11
C THR A 145 6.88 -11.71 5.42
N ILE A 146 7.47 -11.43 6.59
CA ILE A 146 7.98 -10.10 6.97
C ILE A 146 9.13 -9.63 6.05
N ILE A 147 10.01 -10.55 5.64
CA ILE A 147 11.08 -10.26 4.68
C ILE A 147 10.48 -9.90 3.31
N GLU A 148 9.52 -10.69 2.82
CA GLU A 148 8.82 -10.43 1.55
C GLU A 148 8.03 -9.10 1.60
N GLU A 149 7.41 -8.79 2.74
CA GLU A 149 6.73 -7.52 3.03
C GLU A 149 7.70 -6.34 2.93
N ALA A 150 8.86 -6.41 3.60
CA ALA A 150 9.89 -5.37 3.58
C ALA A 150 10.45 -5.13 2.16
N LEU A 151 10.67 -6.21 1.39
CA LEU A 151 11.10 -6.10 0.00
C LEU A 151 10.03 -5.43 -0.87
N THR A 152 8.76 -5.73 -0.63
CA THR A 152 7.63 -5.10 -1.34
C THR A 152 7.58 -3.59 -1.07
N TYR A 153 7.72 -3.18 0.19
CA TYR A 153 7.77 -1.75 0.55
C TYR A 153 8.95 -1.01 -0.06
N LYS A 154 10.12 -1.64 -0.14
CA LYS A 154 11.31 -1.07 -0.80
C LYS A 154 11.02 -0.66 -2.24
N TYR A 155 10.20 -1.42 -2.97
CA TYR A 155 9.81 -1.10 -4.34
C TYR A 155 8.51 -0.30 -4.43
N GLY A 156 7.85 -0.07 -3.29
CA GLY A 156 6.69 0.80 -3.14
C GLY A 156 5.32 0.11 -3.20
N GLY A 157 5.24 -1.22 -3.13
CA GLY A 157 3.97 -1.91 -3.03
C GLY A 157 3.35 -1.79 -1.63
N GLY A 158 2.03 -1.82 -1.52
CA GLY A 158 1.33 -2.11 -0.27
C GLY A 158 1.14 -3.61 -0.08
N CYS A 159 1.03 -4.07 1.17
CA CYS A 159 0.89 -5.49 1.50
C CYS A 159 -0.45 -5.79 2.20
N GLY A 160 -0.94 -7.00 1.98
CA GLY A 160 -2.04 -7.60 2.71
C GLY A 160 -1.63 -8.98 3.22
N HIS A 161 -2.03 -9.31 4.45
CA HIS A 161 -1.73 -10.57 5.11
C HIS A 161 -3.02 -11.20 5.67
N ASP A 162 -3.19 -12.50 5.47
CA ASP A 162 -4.19 -13.29 6.19
C ASP A 162 -3.49 -14.07 7.30
N LEU A 163 -3.94 -13.84 8.54
CA LEU A 163 -3.39 -14.46 9.74
C LEU A 163 -4.22 -15.66 10.21
N SER A 164 -5.30 -16.00 9.51
CA SER A 164 -6.23 -17.07 9.89
C SER A 164 -5.61 -18.46 9.90
N LEU A 165 -4.45 -18.63 9.27
CA LEU A 165 -3.67 -19.88 9.26
C LEU A 165 -2.91 -20.11 10.57
N LEU A 166 -2.64 -19.06 11.35
CA LEU A 166 -1.83 -19.16 12.57
C LEU A 166 -2.64 -19.75 13.72
N ARG A 167 -2.04 -20.65 14.50
CA ARG A 167 -2.74 -21.29 15.63
C ARG A 167 -3.20 -20.27 16.69
N PRO A 168 -4.34 -20.52 17.37
CA PRO A 168 -4.84 -19.71 18.47
C PRO A 168 -3.84 -19.45 19.60
N SER A 169 -4.04 -18.33 20.30
CA SER A 169 -3.34 -18.05 21.55
C SER A 169 -3.63 -19.14 22.59
N GLY A 170 -2.60 -19.58 23.31
CA GLY A 170 -2.71 -20.65 24.31
C GLY A 170 -2.46 -22.06 23.78
N ASP A 171 -2.43 -22.26 22.47
CA ASP A 171 -2.10 -23.57 21.89
C ASP A 171 -0.63 -23.94 22.11
N ALA A 172 -0.36 -25.20 22.39
CA ALA A 172 0.99 -25.69 22.65
C ALA A 172 1.91 -25.50 21.43
N ILE A 173 3.13 -25.02 21.67
CA ILE A 173 4.21 -24.94 20.68
C ILE A 173 5.05 -26.21 20.75
N ASN A 174 4.90 -27.05 19.73
CA ASN A 174 5.63 -28.31 19.62
C ASN A 174 7.14 -28.12 19.80
N GLY A 175 7.72 -28.86 20.75
CA GLY A 175 9.17 -28.91 20.99
C GLY A 175 9.75 -27.79 21.87
N THR A 176 8.97 -26.78 22.26
CA THR A 176 9.45 -25.70 23.14
C THR A 176 8.86 -25.75 24.55
N GLY A 177 7.73 -26.44 24.74
CA GLY A 177 7.04 -26.54 26.02
C GLY A 177 6.34 -25.26 26.48
N GLY A 178 6.19 -24.27 25.58
CA GLY A 178 5.44 -23.04 25.82
C GLY A 178 4.17 -22.95 24.95
N ASP A 179 3.42 -21.88 25.17
CA ASP A 179 2.14 -21.63 24.51
C ASP A 179 2.24 -20.53 23.46
N SER A 180 1.43 -20.63 22.40
CA SER A 180 1.34 -19.66 21.31
C SER A 180 0.78 -18.32 21.81
N CYS A 181 1.29 -17.23 21.25
CA CYS A 181 0.71 -15.89 21.45
C CYS A 181 -0.45 -15.58 20.48
N GLY A 182 -0.78 -16.53 19.60
CA GLY A 182 -1.81 -16.40 18.58
C GLY A 182 -1.43 -15.46 17.43
N PRO A 183 -2.25 -15.37 16.37
CA PRO A 183 -2.10 -14.37 15.31
C PRO A 183 -1.97 -12.94 15.86
N THR A 184 -2.74 -12.60 16.90
CA THR A 184 -2.74 -11.25 17.48
C THR A 184 -1.40 -10.83 18.09
N GLY A 185 -0.59 -11.79 18.54
CA GLY A 185 0.76 -11.52 19.07
C GLY A 185 1.76 -11.05 18.01
N PHE A 186 1.56 -11.42 16.74
CA PHE A 186 2.43 -11.02 15.63
C PHE A 186 1.95 -9.76 14.91
N MET A 187 0.74 -9.27 15.16
CA MET A 187 0.18 -8.14 14.40
C MET A 187 1.01 -6.87 14.51
N ASN A 188 1.55 -6.59 15.70
CA ASN A 188 2.40 -5.40 15.89
C ASN A 188 3.74 -5.54 15.17
N LEU A 189 4.25 -6.76 14.97
CA LEU A 189 5.48 -7.01 14.22
C LEU A 189 5.33 -6.61 12.75
N PHE A 190 4.23 -7.03 12.09
CA PHE A 190 3.92 -6.60 10.71
C PHE A 190 3.69 -5.08 10.62
N SER A 191 2.96 -4.51 11.58
CA SER A 191 2.70 -3.06 11.63
C SER A 191 4.00 -2.24 11.77
N GLU A 192 4.87 -2.57 12.72
CA GLU A 192 6.12 -1.83 12.90
C GLU A 192 7.12 -2.04 11.76
N ASN A 193 7.10 -3.21 11.11
CA ASN A 193 7.88 -3.42 9.88
C ASN A 193 7.44 -2.45 8.77
N THR A 194 6.13 -2.26 8.60
CA THR A 194 5.57 -1.27 7.67
C THR A 194 6.06 0.14 7.99
N ASN A 195 6.05 0.55 9.26
CA ASN A 195 6.54 1.85 9.69
C ASN A 195 8.03 2.05 9.38
N THR A 196 8.84 1.01 9.64
CA THR A 196 10.30 1.07 9.53
C THR A 196 10.78 1.25 8.09
N ILE A 197 10.14 0.56 7.14
CA ILE A 197 10.61 0.51 5.74
C ILE A 197 9.92 1.55 4.85
N ALA A 198 8.80 2.12 5.29
CA ALA A 198 8.08 3.14 4.53
C ALA A 198 8.98 4.33 4.16
N GLN A 199 9.22 4.50 2.86
CA GLN A 199 10.18 5.47 2.32
C GLN A 199 9.54 6.84 2.01
N HIS A 200 10.37 7.90 1.98
CA HIS A 200 10.11 9.21 1.35
C HIS A 200 8.81 9.92 1.79
N GLY A 201 8.56 9.97 3.10
CA GLY A 201 7.45 10.75 3.66
C GLY A 201 6.06 10.19 3.38
N ARG A 202 5.96 8.96 2.85
CA ARG A 202 4.69 8.26 2.60
C ARG A 202 4.64 6.99 3.44
N ARG A 203 3.60 6.88 4.28
CA ARG A 203 3.34 5.70 5.10
C ARG A 203 3.15 4.47 4.20
N GLY A 204 3.77 3.35 4.54
CA GLY A 204 3.49 2.06 3.91
C GLY A 204 2.03 1.68 4.15
N ALA A 205 1.41 1.01 3.17
CA ALA A 205 0.04 0.53 3.28
C ALA A 205 0.08 -0.97 3.63
N ASN A 206 -0.50 -1.33 4.76
CA ASN A 206 -0.58 -2.71 5.21
C ASN A 206 -2.01 -3.02 5.65
N MET A 207 -2.50 -4.22 5.35
CA MET A 207 -3.78 -4.74 5.83
C MET A 207 -3.59 -6.14 6.41
N GLN A 208 -4.09 -6.36 7.61
CA GLN A 208 -4.08 -7.66 8.27
C GLN A 208 -5.51 -8.17 8.38
N THR A 209 -5.73 -9.44 8.08
CA THR A 209 -7.06 -10.05 8.08
C THR A 209 -7.12 -11.29 8.97
N LEU A 210 -8.31 -11.55 9.52
CA LEU A 210 -8.60 -12.74 10.30
C LEU A 210 -10.04 -13.19 10.02
N ARG A 211 -10.24 -14.50 9.83
CA ARG A 211 -11.57 -15.08 9.68
C ARG A 211 -12.39 -14.99 10.94
N VAL A 212 -13.69 -14.75 10.77
CA VAL A 212 -14.62 -14.52 11.86
C VAL A 212 -14.81 -15.75 12.78
N ASP A 213 -14.53 -16.96 12.26
CA ASP A 213 -14.55 -18.21 13.02
C ASP A 213 -13.27 -18.48 13.81
N HIS A 214 -12.22 -17.67 13.68
CA HIS A 214 -10.97 -17.91 14.39
C HIS A 214 -11.13 -17.67 15.92
N PRO A 215 -10.59 -18.53 16.81
CA PRO A 215 -10.71 -18.38 18.27
C PRO A 215 -10.23 -17.03 18.84
N ASP A 216 -9.18 -16.44 18.25
CA ASP A 216 -8.69 -15.11 18.64
C ASP A 216 -9.47 -13.91 18.04
N ILE A 217 -10.63 -14.13 17.41
CA ILE A 217 -11.36 -13.08 16.68
C ILE A 217 -11.75 -11.90 17.57
N GLU A 218 -12.20 -12.13 18.80
CA GLU A 218 -12.59 -11.04 19.70
C GLU A 218 -11.42 -10.13 20.05
N LYS A 219 -10.26 -10.73 20.32
CA LYS A 219 -9.02 -10.02 20.60
C LYS A 219 -8.55 -9.24 19.37
N PHE A 220 -8.69 -9.82 18.17
CA PHE A 220 -8.38 -9.14 16.91
C PHE A 220 -9.27 -7.90 16.68
N ILE A 221 -10.59 -8.02 16.84
CA ILE A 221 -11.57 -6.93 16.64
C ILE A 221 -11.32 -5.77 17.60
N THR A 222 -10.95 -6.08 18.83
CA THR A 222 -10.80 -5.08 19.90
C THR A 222 -9.37 -4.57 20.06
N ILE A 223 -8.41 -5.04 19.24
CA ILE A 223 -6.98 -4.80 19.48
C ILE A 223 -6.61 -3.31 19.53
N LYS A 224 -7.26 -2.49 18.69
CA LYS A 224 -7.03 -1.03 18.61
C LYS A 224 -7.91 -0.21 19.53
N THR A 225 -9.05 -0.73 19.95
CA THR A 225 -9.91 -0.09 20.96
C THR A 225 -9.41 -0.36 22.38
N GLY A 226 -8.77 -1.51 22.60
CA GLY A 226 -8.14 -1.89 23.86
C GLY A 226 -6.79 -1.19 24.09
N ASP A 227 -6.00 -1.01 23.03
CA ASP A 227 -4.79 -0.18 23.04
C ASP A 227 -4.62 0.54 21.71
N ILE A 228 -4.80 1.87 21.73
CA ILE A 228 -4.63 2.73 20.55
C ILE A 228 -3.20 2.71 19.98
N ASN A 229 -2.24 2.16 20.74
CA ASN A 229 -0.87 2.02 20.28
C ASN A 229 -0.57 0.72 19.55
N MET A 230 -1.48 -0.24 19.57
CA MET A 230 -1.31 -1.50 18.88
C MET A 230 -1.63 -1.36 17.39
N VAL A 231 -0.78 -1.96 16.54
CA VAL A 231 -1.06 -2.12 15.10
C VAL A 231 -1.32 -0.78 14.39
N LYS A 232 -0.64 0.29 14.82
CA LYS A 232 -0.89 1.65 14.30
C LYS A 232 -0.80 1.74 12.78
N TYR A 233 0.15 1.02 12.17
CA TYR A 233 0.58 1.17 10.77
C TYR A 233 0.02 0.11 9.83
N SER A 234 -0.91 -0.72 10.30
CA SER A 234 -1.69 -1.60 9.43
C SER A 234 -3.17 -1.36 9.66
N ASN A 235 -3.98 -1.48 8.61
CA ASN A 235 -5.41 -1.63 8.77
C ASN A 235 -5.78 -3.07 9.15
N ILE A 236 -6.92 -3.26 9.82
CA ILE A 236 -7.42 -4.60 10.13
C ILE A 236 -8.78 -4.83 9.48
N SER A 237 -9.05 -6.06 9.03
CA SER A 237 -10.35 -6.43 8.46
C SER A 237 -10.74 -7.86 8.81
N VAL A 238 -12.04 -8.09 9.01
CA VAL A 238 -12.58 -9.41 9.32
C VAL A 238 -13.08 -10.08 8.05
N LEU A 239 -12.67 -11.34 7.84
CA LEU A 239 -13.20 -12.19 6.79
C LEU A 239 -14.49 -12.85 7.29
N LEU A 240 -15.63 -12.34 6.82
CA LEU A 240 -16.97 -12.82 7.18
C LEU A 240 -17.38 -14.01 6.33
N THR A 241 -18.03 -14.99 6.96
CA THR A 241 -18.59 -16.18 6.30
C THR A 241 -20.11 -16.09 6.21
N HIS A 242 -20.70 -16.82 5.26
CA HIS A 242 -22.16 -16.98 5.16
C HIS A 242 -22.73 -17.56 6.45
N LYS A 243 -22.06 -18.57 7.03
CA LYS A 243 -22.45 -19.21 8.29
C LYS A 243 -22.58 -18.19 9.42
N PHE A 244 -21.60 -17.30 9.57
CA PHE A 244 -21.66 -16.26 10.59
C PHE A 244 -22.80 -15.27 10.34
N MET A 245 -22.95 -14.79 9.10
CA MET A 245 -24.01 -13.83 8.77
C MET A 245 -25.41 -14.42 8.96
N ASP A 246 -25.60 -15.70 8.68
CA ASP A 246 -26.87 -16.38 8.94
C ASP A 246 -27.12 -16.58 10.44
N ALA A 247 -26.08 -16.85 11.23
CA ALA A 247 -26.21 -16.91 12.68
C ALA A 247 -26.60 -15.54 13.29
N VAL A 248 -26.03 -14.43 12.78
CA VAL A 248 -26.40 -13.06 13.18
C VAL A 248 -27.87 -12.77 12.86
N LYS A 249 -28.31 -13.07 11.63
CA LYS A 249 -29.71 -12.82 11.20
C LYS A 249 -30.72 -13.59 12.03
N ASN A 250 -30.41 -14.85 12.36
CA ASN A 250 -31.31 -15.76 13.05
C ASN A 250 -31.17 -15.73 14.58
N ASP A 251 -30.27 -14.90 15.12
CA ASP A 251 -30.00 -14.81 16.56
C ASP A 251 -29.56 -16.15 17.19
N THR A 252 -28.71 -16.88 16.47
CA THR A 252 -28.21 -18.17 16.93
C THR A 252 -26.76 -18.08 17.43
N ASP A 253 -26.32 -19.15 18.05
CA ASP A 253 -24.94 -19.31 18.46
C ASP A 253 -24.02 -19.53 17.24
N PHE A 254 -22.74 -19.29 17.44
CA PHE A 254 -21.68 -19.44 16.46
C PHE A 254 -20.43 -20.02 17.11
N ASP A 255 -19.87 -21.05 16.49
CA ASP A 255 -18.66 -21.72 16.97
C ASP A 255 -17.41 -21.04 16.44
N LEU A 256 -16.47 -20.75 17.35
CA LEU A 256 -15.11 -20.41 17.02
C LEU A 256 -14.30 -21.71 16.86
N VAL A 257 -13.77 -21.91 15.66
CA VAL A 257 -13.19 -23.18 15.22
C VAL A 257 -11.79 -22.96 14.65
N PHE A 258 -10.86 -23.82 15.05
CA PHE A 258 -9.53 -23.92 14.43
C PHE A 258 -9.15 -25.38 14.27
N ASP A 259 -8.59 -25.76 13.12
CA ASP A 259 -8.22 -27.15 12.78
C ASP A 259 -9.30 -28.22 13.08
N GLY A 260 -10.57 -27.84 12.88
CA GLY A 260 -11.73 -28.71 13.12
C GLY A 260 -12.13 -28.87 14.58
N GLN A 261 -11.43 -28.23 15.52
CA GLN A 261 -11.78 -28.18 16.93
C GLN A 261 -12.59 -26.92 17.26
N VAL A 262 -13.70 -27.09 17.98
CA VAL A 262 -14.44 -25.97 18.57
C VAL A 262 -13.73 -25.54 19.85
N TYR A 263 -13.32 -24.28 19.92
CA TYR A 263 -12.68 -23.68 21.09
C TYR A 263 -13.73 -23.05 22.01
N GLU A 264 -14.68 -22.35 21.42
CA GLU A 264 -15.73 -21.63 22.13
C GLU A 264 -16.97 -21.49 21.25
N THR A 265 -18.15 -21.47 21.87
CA THR A 265 -19.42 -21.16 21.21
C THR A 265 -19.95 -19.86 21.79
N ILE A 266 -20.20 -18.87 20.92
CA ILE A 266 -20.59 -17.51 21.30
C ILE A 266 -21.92 -17.11 20.67
N LYS A 267 -22.55 -16.05 21.18
CA LYS A 267 -23.70 -15.43 20.52
C LYS A 267 -23.24 -14.64 19.30
N ALA A 268 -23.72 -14.99 18.11
CA ALA A 268 -23.28 -14.35 16.87
C ALA A 268 -23.57 -12.83 16.87
N LYS A 269 -24.72 -12.42 17.41
CA LYS A 269 -25.08 -11.01 17.55
C LYS A 269 -24.12 -10.24 18.46
N ASP A 270 -23.68 -10.84 19.56
CA ASP A 270 -22.75 -10.16 20.47
C ASP A 270 -21.40 -9.90 19.78
N LEU A 271 -20.90 -10.86 19.00
CA LEU A 271 -19.69 -10.66 18.20
C LEU A 271 -19.90 -9.60 17.10
N TRP A 272 -21.04 -9.61 16.43
CA TRP A 272 -21.41 -8.62 15.42
C TRP A 272 -21.49 -7.21 16.00
N ASP A 273 -22.10 -7.05 17.17
CA ASP A 273 -22.18 -5.78 17.88
C ASP A 273 -20.78 -5.30 18.32
N LYS A 274 -19.89 -6.21 18.75
CA LYS A 274 -18.47 -5.87 19.01
C LYS A 274 -17.78 -5.35 17.75
N ILE A 275 -17.97 -5.99 16.61
CA ILE A 275 -17.43 -5.55 15.31
C ILE A 275 -17.91 -4.13 14.98
N ILE A 276 -19.23 -3.89 15.07
CA ILE A 276 -19.83 -2.58 14.78
C ILE A 276 -19.28 -1.51 15.72
N ASN A 277 -19.25 -1.78 17.02
CA ASN A 277 -18.80 -0.84 18.02
C ASN A 277 -17.32 -0.49 17.84
N SER A 278 -16.46 -1.47 17.55
CA SER A 278 -15.06 -1.21 17.20
C SER A 278 -14.95 -0.36 15.94
N ALA A 279 -15.67 -0.73 14.86
CA ALA A 279 -15.63 0.00 13.60
C ALA A 279 -16.09 1.46 13.76
N HIS A 280 -17.10 1.71 14.59
CA HIS A 280 -17.52 3.07 14.91
C HIS A 280 -16.49 3.85 15.75
N ALA A 281 -15.78 3.17 16.65
CA ALA A 281 -14.83 3.82 17.55
C ALA A 281 -13.48 4.14 16.89
N SER A 282 -12.99 3.28 15.98
CA SER A 282 -11.64 3.38 15.41
C SER A 282 -11.60 3.40 13.88
N ALA A 283 -12.75 3.40 13.20
CA ALA A 283 -12.90 3.15 11.76
C ALA A 283 -12.47 1.74 11.32
N GLU A 284 -12.30 0.81 12.27
CA GLU A 284 -11.80 -0.55 12.04
C GLU A 284 -12.43 -1.57 13.03
N PRO A 285 -12.61 -2.84 12.65
CA PRO A 285 -12.13 -3.47 11.42
C PRO A 285 -13.00 -3.19 10.19
N GLY A 286 -12.39 -3.23 9.02
CA GLY A 286 -13.11 -3.38 7.75
C GLY A 286 -13.74 -4.77 7.62
N LEU A 287 -14.65 -4.94 6.66
CA LEU A 287 -15.37 -6.19 6.44
C LEU A 287 -15.12 -6.71 5.03
N LEU A 288 -14.77 -7.99 4.93
CA LEU A 288 -14.63 -8.71 3.67
C LEU A 288 -15.56 -9.92 3.71
N PHE A 289 -16.57 -9.95 2.84
CA PHE A 289 -17.49 -11.08 2.74
C PHE A 289 -16.83 -12.23 1.98
N TRP A 290 -16.01 -13.00 2.68
CA TRP A 290 -15.08 -13.97 2.10
C TRP A 290 -15.78 -15.03 1.27
N ASP A 291 -16.86 -15.62 1.78
CA ASP A 291 -17.59 -16.66 1.04
C ASP A 291 -18.25 -16.07 -0.22
N THR A 292 -18.76 -14.83 -0.15
CA THR A 292 -19.26 -14.14 -1.35
C THR A 292 -18.13 -13.89 -2.35
N MET A 293 -16.96 -13.44 -1.89
CA MET A 293 -15.81 -13.27 -2.78
C MET A 293 -15.44 -14.59 -3.45
N THR A 294 -15.50 -15.70 -2.72
CA THR A 294 -15.17 -17.05 -3.22
C THR A 294 -16.20 -17.52 -4.25
N ASP A 295 -17.50 -17.45 -3.94
CA ASP A 295 -18.62 -17.90 -4.81
C ASP A 295 -18.62 -17.22 -6.19
N TYR A 296 -18.10 -16.00 -6.28
CA TYR A 296 -18.06 -15.20 -7.51
C TYR A 296 -16.64 -15.02 -8.07
N HIS A 297 -15.62 -15.68 -7.50
CA HIS A 297 -14.26 -15.61 -8.02
C HIS A 297 -14.06 -16.60 -9.17
N ASN A 298 -13.66 -16.08 -10.33
CA ASN A 298 -13.30 -16.89 -11.51
C ASN A 298 -11.99 -17.72 -11.38
N ALA A 299 -11.40 -17.82 -10.19
CA ALA A 299 -10.14 -18.52 -9.93
C ALA A 299 -10.22 -19.43 -8.69
N GLU A 300 -11.43 -19.70 -8.21
CA GLU A 300 -11.68 -20.59 -7.07
C GLU A 300 -11.03 -21.98 -7.23
N TYR A 301 -10.89 -22.47 -8.47
CA TYR A 301 -10.26 -23.76 -8.77
C TYR A 301 -8.74 -23.80 -8.57
N LEU A 302 -8.12 -22.65 -8.24
CA LEU A 302 -6.71 -22.54 -7.88
C LEU A 302 -6.48 -22.52 -6.36
N LEU A 303 -7.54 -22.43 -5.56
CA LEU A 303 -7.53 -22.42 -4.10
C LEU A 303 -7.71 -23.84 -3.55
#